data_AF-A0A2N5KYM4-F1
#
_entry.id   AF-A0A2N5KYM4-F1
#
_cell.length_a   1.000
_cell.length_b   1.000
_cell.length_c   1.000
_cell.angle_alpha   90.00
_cell.angle_beta   90.00
_cell.angle_gamma   90.00
#
_symmetry.space_group_name_H-M   'P 1'
#
loop_
_entity.id
_entity.type
_entity.pdbx_description
1 polymer ?
#
loop_
_entity_poly.entity_id
_entity_poly.type
_entity_poly.pdbx_seq_one_letter_code
_entity_poly.pdbx_strand_id
1 'polypeptide(L)'
;MSEEINNAKLAEKAHEEQMKIKEEAESSKVAPLTALSKTVTIREDTDQEYQLKLQFPGVEEATEILENSRNPFGAINRPELLRESLKHVIIQPKIKSIKWWNDHEGLYEAAEAVLNFLTEKL
;
A
#
# COMPACT_ATOMS: atom_id res chain seq x y z
N MET A 1 -49.46 -16.90 -18.34
CA MET A 1 -48.59 -16.39 -19.43
C MET A 1 -47.99 -15.01 -19.15
N SER A 2 -48.60 -14.12 -18.36
CA SER A 2 -48.03 -12.79 -18.05
C SER A 2 -46.88 -12.81 -17.03
N GLU A 3 -46.93 -13.71 -16.04
CA GLU A 3 -45.92 -13.79 -14.97
C GLU A 3 -44.58 -14.37 -15.44
N GLU A 4 -44.59 -15.40 -16.30
CA GLU A 4 -43.37 -15.99 -16.87
C GLU A 4 -42.60 -15.00 -17.75
N ILE A 5 -43.31 -14.18 -18.54
CA ILE A 5 -42.70 -13.13 -19.37
C ILE A 5 -42.11 -12.01 -18.50
N ASN A 6 -42.73 -11.72 -17.36
CA ASN A 6 -42.25 -10.71 -16.43
C ASN A 6 -40.98 -11.18 -15.69
N ASN A 7 -40.97 -12.45 -15.26
CA ASN A 7 -39.81 -13.08 -14.63
C ASN A 7 -38.63 -13.21 -15.60
N ALA A 8 -38.89 -13.56 -16.87
CA ALA A 8 -37.85 -13.62 -17.90
C ALA A 8 -37.22 -12.24 -18.17
N LYS A 9 -38.02 -11.17 -18.26
CA LYS A 9 -37.51 -9.79 -18.40
C LYS A 9 -36.72 -9.32 -17.19
N LEU A 10 -37.10 -9.73 -15.98
CA LEU A 10 -36.35 -9.43 -14.76
C LEU A 10 -34.99 -10.13 -14.75
N ALA A 11 -34.95 -11.40 -15.18
CA ALA A 11 -33.70 -12.16 -15.28
C ALA A 11 -32.75 -11.59 -16.36
N GLU A 12 -33.29 -11.16 -17.49
CA GLU A 12 -32.53 -10.51 -18.57
C GLU A 12 -31.89 -9.20 -18.11
N LYS A 13 -32.65 -8.33 -17.42
CA LYS A 13 -32.11 -7.10 -16.82
C LYS A 13 -31.04 -7.36 -15.77
N ALA A 14 -31.26 -8.35 -14.90
CA ALA A 14 -30.27 -8.72 -13.89
C ALA A 14 -28.97 -9.26 -14.53
N HIS A 15 -29.09 -9.98 -15.65
CA HIS A 15 -27.94 -10.46 -16.40
C HIS A 15 -27.18 -9.31 -17.08
N GLU A 16 -27.88 -8.38 -17.72
CA GLU A 16 -27.28 -7.17 -18.31
C GLU A 16 -26.55 -6.32 -17.26
N GLU A 17 -27.13 -6.16 -16.07
CA GLU A 17 -26.51 -5.44 -14.95
C GLU A 17 -25.25 -6.14 -14.45
N GLN A 18 -25.28 -7.47 -14.29
CA GLN A 18 -24.09 -8.26 -13.92
C GLN A 18 -22.98 -8.15 -14.97
N MET A 19 -23.33 -8.19 -16.26
CA MET A 19 -22.37 -8.05 -17.36
C MET A 19 -21.75 -6.66 -17.36
N LYS A 20 -22.54 -5.59 -17.17
CA LYS A 20 -22.05 -4.22 -17.07
C LYS A 20 -21.10 -4.03 -15.88
N ILE A 21 -21.46 -4.54 -14.70
CA ILE A 21 -20.58 -4.50 -13.50
C ILE A 21 -19.27 -5.23 -13.77
N LYS A 22 -19.31 -6.39 -14.44
CA LYS A 22 -18.11 -7.15 -14.80
C LYS A 22 -17.23 -6.40 -15.80
N GLU A 23 -17.82 -5.79 -16.82
CA GLU A 23 -17.11 -4.99 -17.82
C GLU A 23 -16.46 -3.75 -17.19
N GLU A 24 -17.17 -3.08 -16.27
CA GLU A 24 -16.65 -1.95 -15.49
C GLU A 24 -15.47 -2.38 -14.59
N ALA A 25 -15.56 -3.54 -13.93
CA ALA A 25 -14.47 -4.08 -13.10
C ALA A 25 -13.23 -4.49 -13.93
N GLU A 26 -13.43 -5.06 -15.12
CA GLU A 26 -12.34 -5.43 -16.02
C GLU A 26 -11.67 -4.20 -16.64
N SER A 27 -12.46 -3.21 -17.07
CA SER A 27 -11.96 -1.98 -17.70
C SER A 27 -11.27 -1.03 -16.71
N SER A 28 -11.57 -1.13 -15.42
CA SER A 28 -10.93 -0.33 -14.36
C SER A 28 -9.63 -0.92 -13.82
N LYS A 29 -9.16 -2.07 -14.34
CA LYS A 29 -7.89 -2.68 -13.93
C LYS A 29 -6.73 -1.73 -14.20
N VAL A 30 -5.95 -1.48 -13.15
CA VAL A 30 -4.69 -0.73 -13.22
C VAL A 30 -3.49 -1.69 -13.29
N ALA A 31 -2.31 -1.14 -13.56
CA ALA A 31 -1.07 -1.89 -13.44
C ALA A 31 -0.94 -2.47 -12.02
N PRO A 32 -0.33 -3.67 -11.86
CA PRO A 32 -0.17 -4.29 -10.54
C PRO A 32 0.53 -3.34 -9.57
N LEU A 33 -0.14 -3.00 -8.46
CA LEU A 33 0.42 -2.10 -7.46
C LEU A 33 1.71 -2.67 -6.85
N THR A 34 1.90 -3.98 -6.84
CA THR A 34 3.12 -4.65 -6.36
C THR A 34 4.37 -4.36 -7.19
N ALA A 35 4.20 -3.86 -8.42
CA ALA A 35 5.31 -3.40 -9.26
C ALA A 35 5.69 -1.93 -8.96
N LEU A 36 4.90 -1.22 -8.16
CA LEU A 36 5.18 0.17 -7.79
C LEU A 36 6.41 0.20 -6.89
N SER A 37 7.40 1.00 -7.30
CA SER A 37 8.58 1.29 -6.49
C SER A 37 8.90 2.77 -6.52
N LYS A 38 9.50 3.26 -5.45
CA LYS A 38 9.86 4.66 -5.28
C LYS A 38 11.22 4.76 -4.61
N THR A 39 12.11 5.57 -5.15
CA THR A 39 13.35 5.95 -4.45
C THR A 39 13.07 7.24 -3.70
N VAL A 40 13.42 7.28 -2.43
CA VAL A 40 13.33 8.47 -1.58
C VAL A 40 14.72 8.82 -1.05
N THR A 41 15.06 10.10 -1.09
CA THR A 41 16.25 10.64 -0.45
C THR A 41 15.90 11.01 0.98
N ILE A 42 16.75 10.64 1.93
CA ILE A 42 16.61 10.92 3.35
C ILE A 42 17.78 11.82 3.76
N ARG A 43 17.50 12.84 4.57
CA ARG A 43 18.47 13.88 4.95
C ARG A 43 19.03 14.61 3.73
N GLU A 44 18.14 14.92 2.78
CA GLU A 44 18.47 15.67 1.56
C GLU A 44 19.19 16.98 1.89
N ASP A 45 20.19 17.33 1.07
CA ASP A 45 21.04 18.53 1.24
C ASP A 45 21.86 18.56 2.54
N THR A 46 22.18 17.41 3.12
CA THR A 46 23.07 17.28 4.28
C THR A 46 24.25 16.33 4.02
N ASP A 47 25.27 16.39 4.87
CA ASP A 47 26.41 15.47 4.81
C ASP A 47 26.04 14.01 5.18
N GLN A 48 24.82 13.77 5.67
CA GLN A 48 24.28 12.46 6.04
C GLN A 48 23.23 11.93 5.06
N GLU A 49 23.16 12.50 3.85
CA GLU A 49 22.19 12.10 2.83
C GLU A 49 22.35 10.62 2.44
N TYR A 50 21.23 9.90 2.35
CA TYR A 50 21.19 8.55 1.79
C TYR A 50 19.85 8.26 1.11
N GLN A 51 19.81 7.21 0.29
CA GLN A 51 18.59 6.82 -0.42
C GLN A 51 18.00 5.51 0.11
N LEU A 52 16.68 5.45 0.14
CA LEU A 52 15.90 4.22 0.33
C LEU A 52 15.12 3.92 -0.93
N LYS A 53 15.16 2.65 -1.38
CA LYS A 53 14.26 2.13 -2.41
C LYS A 53 13.12 1.39 -1.74
N LEU A 54 11.91 1.88 -1.98
CA LEU A 54 10.66 1.33 -1.48
C LEU A 54 9.98 0.53 -2.60
N GLN A 55 9.35 -0.59 -2.25
CA GLN A 55 8.48 -1.36 -3.12
C GLN A 55 7.14 -1.57 -2.42
N PHE A 56 6.05 -1.36 -3.14
CA PHE A 56 4.72 -1.55 -2.57
C PHE A 56 4.45 -3.04 -2.40
N PRO A 57 4.09 -3.51 -1.20
CA PRO A 57 4.02 -4.95 -0.93
C PRO A 57 2.71 -5.60 -1.39
N GLY A 58 1.72 -4.79 -1.80
CA GLY A 58 0.35 -5.22 -2.05
C GLY A 58 -0.59 -4.65 -0.99
N VAL A 59 -1.90 -4.60 -1.30
CA VAL A 59 -2.90 -3.91 -0.47
C VAL A 59 -3.08 -4.58 0.90
N GLU A 60 -3.13 -5.91 0.93
CA GLU A 60 -3.30 -6.70 2.17
C GLU A 60 -2.12 -6.47 3.12
N GLU A 61 -0.90 -6.71 2.64
CA GLU A 61 0.33 -6.52 3.42
C GLU A 61 0.53 -5.05 3.84
N ALA A 62 0.24 -4.08 2.96
CA ALA A 62 0.32 -2.66 3.29
C ALA A 62 -0.65 -2.30 4.43
N THR A 63 -1.87 -2.84 4.40
CA THR A 63 -2.87 -2.62 5.46
C THR A 63 -2.43 -3.26 6.77
N GLU A 64 -1.93 -4.50 6.73
CA GLU A 64 -1.43 -5.20 7.91
C GLU A 64 -0.25 -4.46 8.55
N ILE A 65 0.70 -3.99 7.76
CA ILE A 65 1.83 -3.17 8.25
C ILE A 65 1.31 -1.92 8.97
N LEU A 66 0.34 -1.20 8.39
CA LEU A 66 -0.20 0.03 8.99
C LEU A 66 -0.92 -0.25 10.31
N GLU A 67 -1.77 -1.29 10.36
CA GLU A 67 -2.51 -1.66 11.56
C GLU A 67 -1.59 -2.16 12.69
N ASN A 68 -0.65 -3.05 12.37
CA ASN A 68 0.34 -3.55 13.34
C ASN A 68 1.24 -2.44 13.89
N SER A 69 1.39 -1.36 13.14
CA SER A 69 2.20 -0.21 13.55
C SER A 69 1.44 0.81 14.39
N ARG A 70 0.16 0.61 14.71
CA ARG A 70 -0.60 1.54 15.57
C ARG A 70 -0.28 1.32 17.04
N ASN A 71 -0.22 2.42 17.79
CA ASN A 71 -0.22 2.39 19.24
C ASN A 71 -1.65 2.18 19.79
N PRO A 72 -1.83 1.97 21.11
CA PRO A 72 -3.16 1.76 21.72
C PRO A 72 -4.15 2.92 21.53
N PHE A 73 -3.68 4.10 21.13
CA PHE A 73 -4.51 5.28 20.83
C PHE A 73 -4.84 5.40 19.33
N GLY A 74 -4.48 4.41 18.52
CA GLY A 74 -4.75 4.36 17.08
C GLY A 74 -3.78 5.17 16.21
N ALA A 75 -2.77 5.82 16.80
CA ALA A 75 -1.76 6.59 16.08
C ALA A 75 -0.58 5.71 15.65
N ILE A 76 0.00 5.99 14.48
CA ILE A 76 1.12 5.19 13.96
C ILE A 76 2.38 5.43 14.79
N ASN A 77 2.95 4.35 15.32
CA ASN A 77 4.27 4.28 15.93
C ASN A 77 5.32 4.18 14.82
N ARG A 78 6.07 5.27 14.58
CA ARG A 78 7.07 5.36 13.49
C ARG A 78 8.18 4.31 13.57
N PRO A 79 8.78 4.03 14.75
CA PRO A 79 9.68 2.90 14.90
C PRO A 79 9.07 1.54 14.52
N GLU A 80 7.81 1.28 14.91
CA GLU A 80 7.15 0.02 14.56
C GLU A 80 6.90 -0.08 13.06
N LEU A 81 6.43 1.01 12.45
CA LEU A 81 6.23 1.11 11.01
C LEU A 81 7.49 0.76 10.22
N LEU A 82 8.64 1.32 10.61
CA LEU A 82 9.90 0.98 9.97
C LEU A 82 10.29 -0.47 10.22
N ARG A 83 10.12 -1.00 11.43
CA ARG A 83 10.47 -2.40 11.74
C ARG A 83 9.70 -3.37 10.84
N GLU A 84 8.39 -3.16 10.67
CA GLU A 84 7.56 -3.95 9.76
C GLU A 84 7.96 -3.74 8.29
N SER A 85 8.20 -2.48 7.90
CA SER A 85 8.56 -2.11 6.53
C SER A 85 9.91 -2.66 6.07
N LEU A 86 10.85 -2.95 6.98
CA LEU A 86 12.11 -3.61 6.63
C LEU A 86 11.94 -5.03 6.07
N LYS A 87 10.80 -5.68 6.31
CA LYS A 87 10.53 -7.05 5.82
C LYS A 87 10.12 -7.04 4.34
N HIS A 88 9.28 -6.10 3.94
CA HIS A 88 8.57 -6.16 2.66
C HIS A 88 8.57 -4.85 1.84
N VAL A 89 8.87 -3.70 2.44
CA VAL A 89 8.74 -2.38 1.80
C VAL A 89 10.10 -1.78 1.44
N ILE A 90 11.04 -1.71 2.39
CA ILE A 90 12.37 -1.16 2.16
C ILE A 90 13.25 -2.25 1.55
N ILE A 91 13.42 -2.21 0.23
CA ILE A 91 14.16 -3.23 -0.51
C ILE A 91 15.65 -2.92 -0.63
N GLN A 92 16.05 -1.65 -0.59
CA GLN A 92 17.45 -1.20 -0.61
C GLN A 92 17.64 0.09 0.23
N PRO A 93 18.79 0.23 0.93
CA PRO A 93 19.78 -0.82 1.20
C PRO A 93 19.18 -1.93 2.07
N LYS A 94 19.84 -3.09 2.14
CA LYS A 94 19.39 -4.22 2.97
C LYS A 94 19.66 -3.93 4.45
N ILE A 95 18.76 -3.18 5.06
CA ILE A 95 18.76 -2.87 6.49
C ILE A 95 18.14 -4.04 7.25
N LYS A 96 18.89 -4.65 8.18
CA LYS A 96 18.46 -5.85 8.91
C LYS A 96 17.65 -5.55 10.16
N SER A 97 17.74 -4.33 10.67
CA SER A 97 17.13 -3.95 11.95
C SER A 97 17.03 -2.43 12.04
N ILE A 98 16.02 -1.97 12.78
CA ILE A 98 15.87 -0.55 13.13
C ILE A 98 17.09 0.04 13.84
N LYS A 99 17.93 -0.79 14.48
CA LYS A 99 19.20 -0.37 15.10
C LYS A 99 20.17 0.28 14.12
N TRP A 100 19.99 0.10 12.80
CA TRP A 100 20.80 0.78 11.78
C TRP A 100 20.78 2.31 11.96
N TRP A 101 19.65 2.87 12.38
CA TRP A 101 19.51 4.29 12.71
C TRP A 101 20.16 4.72 14.03
N ASN A 102 20.83 3.83 14.77
CA ASN A 102 21.72 4.26 15.85
C ASN A 102 22.96 4.98 15.29
N ASP A 103 23.35 4.66 14.05
CA ASP A 103 24.53 5.19 13.37
C ASP A 103 24.18 6.01 12.12
N HIS A 104 22.88 6.19 11.83
CA HIS A 104 22.37 6.94 10.66
C HIS A 104 21.22 7.84 11.10
N GLU A 105 21.24 9.11 10.68
CA GLU A 105 20.16 10.05 10.98
C GLU A 105 18.92 9.80 10.10
N GLY A 106 17.81 10.49 10.37
CA GLY A 106 16.65 10.47 9.47
C GLY A 106 15.63 9.35 9.70
N LEU A 107 15.61 8.70 10.88
CA LEU A 107 14.62 7.65 11.19
C LEU A 107 13.18 8.12 10.96
N TYR A 108 12.81 9.28 11.48
CA TYR A 108 11.45 9.79 11.33
C TYR A 108 11.11 10.16 9.90
N GLU A 109 12.06 10.74 9.16
CA GLU A 109 11.91 11.07 7.75
C GLU A 109 11.71 9.82 6.89
N ALA A 110 12.49 8.77 7.14
CA ALA A 110 12.30 7.47 6.52
C ALA A 110 10.92 6.86 6.83
N ALA A 111 10.46 6.97 8.08
CA ALA A 111 9.15 6.47 8.48
C ALA A 111 7.99 7.23 7.81
N GLU A 112 8.09 8.56 7.70
CA GLU A 112 7.10 9.37 6.98
C GLU A 112 7.11 9.06 5.48
N ALA A 113 8.29 8.90 4.86
CA ALA A 113 8.40 8.52 3.46
C ALA A 113 7.73 7.17 3.17
N VAL A 114 7.94 6.19 4.06
CA VAL A 114 7.26 4.88 4.02
C VAL A 114 5.75 5.02 4.20
N LEU A 115 5.29 5.76 5.21
CA LEU A 115 3.86 5.96 5.45
C LEU A 115 3.19 6.55 4.22
N ASN A 116 3.73 7.66 3.72
CA ASN A 116 3.20 8.36 2.55
C ASN A 116 3.15 7.43 1.33
N PHE A 117 4.19 6.64 1.13
CA PHE A 117 4.25 5.67 0.04
C PHE A 117 3.19 4.57 0.16
N LEU A 118 2.96 4.02 1.35
CA LEU A 118 1.94 3.00 1.59
C LEU A 118 0.52 3.57 1.43
N THR A 119 0.28 4.82 1.86
CA THR A 119 -1.05 5.44 1.80
C THR A 119 -1.37 6.12 0.47
N GLU A 120 -0.42 6.31 -0.44
CA GLU A 120 -0.64 7.02 -1.72
C GLU A 120 -1.63 6.32 -2.67
N LYS A 121 -1.94 5.05 -2.40
CA LYS A 121 -2.75 4.16 -3.26
C LYS A 121 -3.80 3.35 -2.50
N LEU A 122 -3.89 3.53 -1.17
CA LEU A 122 -4.95 2.98 -0.32
C LEU A 122 -6.08 4.00 -0.24
#